data_AF-A0A7W0F1J6-F1
#
_entry.id   AF-A0A7W0F1J6-F1
#
_cell.length_a   1.000
_cell.length_b   1.000
_cell.length_c   1.000
_cell.angle_alpha   90.00
_cell.angle_beta   90.00
_cell.angle_gamma   90.00
#
_symmetry.space_group_name_H-M   'P 1'
#
loop_
_entity.id
_entity.type
_entity.pdbx_description
1 polymer ?
#
loop_
_entity_poly.entity_id
_entity_poly.type
_entity_poly.pdbx_seq_one_letter_code
_entity_poly.pdbx_strand_id
1 'polypeptide(L)'
;MGTLDENALWFKGKRPIIAEYEKGREAVLSTIAGQSFCRMPGFVKKVLTSLEIGTKEKLTALNYDILQSAIERELRQAGIAYDLSYRQAALSWEIERQGLLDALDREFAGMKRAQAFTEEALSRMDIEIGLRALVVEAAKLAFSQTEEEYKRRVLVSDSTVNTAETSLINEKLFTAQKRLALITYLEEILEAEQRVLIAETANIVLETDLVEAKGELIAKEATKIPAMIELAAQKTLLARSIIDRIEHERQILLLALARVFLERDKTDAGLSIMAADTALNTLRRTLNDEKVSLSILKSNNMIAIERQENRNKTQIMMDTEASQVITMNADGAAVDQVLSINVQENNIAHQSERESSARMMAENKKSITYQMADTIREIEDSAEISANQKITAQLTHLFLAE
;
A
#
# COMPACT_ATOMS: atom_id res chain seq x y z
N MET A 1 -14.95 -11.31 1.67
CA MET A 1 -14.66 -12.72 2.02
C MET A 1 -15.86 -13.45 2.67
N GLY A 2 -17.05 -12.86 2.86
CA GLY A 2 -18.13 -13.44 3.68
C GLY A 2 -18.87 -14.66 3.13
N THR A 3 -19.06 -14.76 1.80
CA THR A 3 -20.00 -15.71 1.19
C THR A 3 -19.62 -17.20 1.32
N LEU A 4 -18.34 -17.53 1.53
CA LEU A 4 -17.90 -18.92 1.68
C LEU A 4 -18.16 -19.47 3.09
N ASP A 5 -17.97 -18.65 4.12
CA ASP A 5 -18.20 -19.01 5.53
C ASP A 5 -19.70 -19.16 5.84
N GLU A 6 -20.53 -18.24 5.32
CA GLU A 6 -21.99 -18.27 5.48
C GLU A 6 -22.61 -19.52 4.85
N ASN A 7 -22.13 -19.88 3.65
CA ASN A 7 -22.54 -21.12 2.99
C ASN A 7 -22.12 -22.35 3.79
N ALA A 8 -20.91 -22.37 4.37
CA ALA A 8 -20.45 -23.49 5.21
C ALA A 8 -21.31 -23.65 6.47
N LEU A 9 -21.68 -22.55 7.13
CA LEU A 9 -22.58 -22.54 8.29
C LEU A 9 -23.98 -23.03 7.92
N TRP A 10 -24.52 -22.59 6.77
CA TRP A 10 -25.79 -23.06 6.26
C TRP A 10 -25.80 -24.57 6.03
N PHE A 11 -24.79 -25.11 5.32
CA PHE A 11 -24.70 -26.55 5.09
C PHE A 11 -24.56 -27.36 6.38
N LYS A 12 -23.83 -26.83 7.36
CA LYS A 12 -23.66 -27.48 8.68
C LYS A 12 -24.96 -27.49 9.49
N GLY A 13 -25.69 -26.37 9.54
CA GLY A 13 -26.94 -26.24 10.29
C GLY A 13 -28.17 -26.87 9.60
N LYS A 14 -28.20 -26.90 8.26
CA LYS A 14 -29.30 -27.48 7.47
C LYS A 14 -29.40 -29.00 7.66
N ARG A 15 -28.26 -29.69 7.76
CA ARG A 15 -28.17 -31.15 7.87
C ARG A 15 -28.99 -31.74 9.04
N PRO A 16 -28.84 -31.30 10.30
CA PRO A 16 -29.64 -31.83 11.40
C PRO A 16 -31.14 -31.55 11.24
N ILE A 17 -31.52 -30.38 10.69
CA ILE A 17 -32.94 -30.03 10.46
C ILE A 17 -33.58 -30.96 9.43
N ILE A 18 -32.87 -31.27 8.34
CA ILE A 18 -33.34 -32.25 7.35
C ILE A 18 -33.39 -33.66 7.97
N ALA A 19 -32.40 -34.06 8.75
CA ALA A 19 -32.39 -35.37 9.40
C ALA A 19 -33.57 -35.54 10.37
N GLU A 20 -33.96 -34.50 11.10
CA GLU A 20 -35.17 -34.48 11.93
C GLU A 20 -36.45 -34.64 11.10
N TYR A 21 -36.53 -33.94 9.96
CA TYR A 21 -37.65 -34.07 9.03
C TYR A 21 -37.76 -35.49 8.46
N GLU A 22 -36.65 -36.07 8.02
CA GLU A 22 -36.59 -37.43 7.48
C GLU A 22 -37.01 -38.46 8.53
N LYS A 23 -36.50 -38.34 9.76
CA LYS A 23 -36.88 -39.20 10.89
C LYS A 23 -38.37 -39.07 11.22
N GLY A 24 -38.90 -37.85 11.23
CA GLY A 24 -40.33 -37.60 11.46
C GLY A 24 -41.22 -38.18 10.36
N ARG A 25 -40.81 -38.01 9.09
CA ARG A 25 -41.49 -38.58 7.93
C ARG A 25 -41.46 -40.10 7.94
N GLU A 26 -40.32 -40.71 8.26
CA GLU A 26 -40.16 -42.16 8.36
C GLU A 26 -41.02 -42.75 9.48
N ALA A 27 -41.09 -42.08 10.64
CA ALA A 27 -41.96 -42.50 11.75
C ALA A 27 -43.45 -42.49 11.37
N VAL A 28 -43.90 -41.50 10.61
CA VAL A 28 -45.28 -41.44 10.09
C VAL A 28 -45.52 -42.59 9.11
N LEU A 29 -44.59 -42.84 8.19
CA LEU A 29 -44.70 -43.92 7.21
C LEU A 29 -44.65 -45.31 7.83
N SER A 30 -43.79 -45.53 8.84
CA SER A 30 -43.70 -46.81 9.56
C SER A 30 -44.96 -47.09 10.37
N THR A 31 -45.61 -46.07 10.93
CA THR A 31 -46.90 -46.21 11.62
C THR A 31 -48.01 -46.66 10.67
N ILE A 32 -48.01 -46.13 9.44
CA ILE A 32 -48.97 -46.52 8.39
C ILE A 32 -48.72 -47.97 7.94
N ALA A 33 -47.45 -48.34 7.76
CA ALA A 33 -47.06 -49.71 7.40
C ALA A 33 -47.42 -50.71 8.50
N GLY A 34 -47.19 -50.36 9.78
CA GLY A 34 -47.54 -51.17 10.94
C GLY A 34 -49.04 -51.38 11.12
N GLN A 35 -49.87 -50.44 10.65
CA GLN A 35 -51.34 -50.56 10.67
C GLN A 35 -51.92 -51.15 9.37
N SER A 36 -51.07 -51.58 8.42
CA SER A 36 -51.47 -52.27 7.18
C SER A 36 -52.50 -51.51 6.30
N PHE A 37 -52.46 -50.17 6.31
CA PHE A 37 -53.34 -49.40 5.44
C PHE A 37 -52.98 -49.61 3.96
N CYS A 38 -53.94 -50.06 3.16
CA CYS A 38 -53.78 -50.23 1.70
C CYS A 38 -53.80 -48.90 0.93
N ARG A 39 -54.25 -47.81 1.55
CA ARG A 39 -54.30 -46.45 0.98
C ARG A 39 -53.92 -45.43 2.05
N MET A 40 -53.28 -44.33 1.65
CA MET A 40 -52.80 -43.30 2.56
C MET A 40 -53.99 -42.63 3.30
N PRO A 41 -54.06 -42.71 4.64
CA PRO A 41 -55.13 -42.08 5.41
C PRO A 41 -55.12 -40.56 5.31
N GLY A 42 -56.28 -39.91 5.32
CA GLY A 42 -56.40 -38.45 5.17
C GLY A 42 -55.70 -37.62 6.26
N PHE A 43 -55.55 -38.16 7.47
CA PHE A 43 -54.83 -37.48 8.57
C PHE A 43 -53.32 -37.38 8.31
N VAL A 44 -52.75 -38.33 7.56
CA VAL A 44 -51.32 -38.38 7.24
C VAL A 44 -50.90 -37.17 6.43
N LYS A 45 -51.76 -36.73 5.49
CA LYS A 45 -51.53 -35.51 4.72
C LYS A 45 -51.37 -34.30 5.64
N LYS A 46 -52.24 -34.15 6.65
CA LYS A 46 -52.15 -33.05 7.62
C LYS A 46 -50.87 -33.11 8.45
N VAL A 47 -50.50 -34.30 8.93
CA VAL A 47 -49.28 -34.50 9.73
C VAL A 47 -48.03 -34.18 8.91
N LEU A 48 -47.91 -34.71 7.69
CA LEU A 48 -46.78 -34.42 6.81
C LEU A 48 -46.70 -32.92 6.46
N THR A 49 -47.82 -32.27 6.13
CA THR A 49 -47.84 -30.83 5.88
C THR A 49 -47.40 -30.02 7.11
N SER A 50 -47.82 -30.39 8.33
CA SER A 50 -47.34 -29.72 9.54
C SER A 50 -45.84 -29.92 9.77
N LEU A 51 -45.31 -31.10 9.45
CA LEU A 51 -43.89 -31.43 9.54
C LEU A 51 -43.07 -30.63 8.52
N GLU A 52 -43.57 -30.48 7.30
CA GLU A 52 -42.96 -29.64 6.24
C GLU A 52 -42.95 -28.15 6.63
N ILE A 53 -44.05 -27.63 7.17
CA ILE A 53 -44.14 -26.23 7.62
C ILE A 53 -43.13 -25.98 8.74
N GLY A 54 -43.14 -26.81 9.80
CA GLY A 54 -42.21 -26.65 10.91
C GLY A 54 -40.74 -26.78 10.50
N THR A 55 -40.44 -27.61 9.50
CA THR A 55 -39.07 -27.72 8.95
C THR A 55 -38.68 -26.47 8.17
N LYS A 56 -39.59 -25.91 7.38
CA LYS A 56 -39.36 -24.64 6.67
C LYS A 56 -39.12 -23.49 7.65
N GLU A 57 -39.90 -23.40 8.72
CA GLU A 57 -39.73 -22.40 9.78
C GLU A 57 -38.35 -22.50 10.43
N LYS A 58 -37.90 -23.71 10.79
CA LYS A 58 -36.56 -23.94 11.34
C LYS A 58 -35.45 -23.55 10.35
N LEU A 59 -35.61 -23.87 9.07
CA LEU A 59 -34.66 -23.48 8.03
C LEU A 59 -34.62 -21.97 7.82
N THR A 60 -35.76 -21.28 7.87
CA THR A 60 -35.80 -19.82 7.80
C THR A 60 -35.15 -19.18 9.02
N ALA A 61 -35.39 -19.69 10.22
CA ALA A 61 -34.78 -19.20 11.45
C ALA A 61 -33.25 -19.34 11.41
N LEU A 62 -32.72 -20.50 10.98
CA LEU A 62 -31.29 -20.71 10.79
C LEU A 62 -30.69 -19.70 9.80
N ASN A 63 -31.40 -19.40 8.71
CA ASN A 63 -30.93 -18.42 7.73
C ASN A 63 -30.88 -17.00 8.30
N TYR A 64 -31.87 -16.62 9.11
CA TYR A 64 -31.88 -15.36 9.84
C TYR A 64 -30.69 -15.24 10.80
N ASP A 65 -30.42 -16.28 11.60
CA ASP A 65 -29.31 -16.26 12.56
C ASP A 65 -27.95 -16.11 11.88
N ILE A 66 -27.74 -16.79 10.75
CA ILE A 66 -26.50 -16.70 9.96
C ILE A 66 -26.35 -15.30 9.37
N LEU A 67 -27.40 -14.74 8.78
CA LEU A 67 -27.38 -13.40 8.20
C LEU A 67 -27.15 -12.33 9.27
N GLN A 68 -27.81 -12.43 10.42
CA GLN A 68 -27.60 -11.51 11.54
C GLN A 68 -26.14 -11.56 12.02
N SER A 69 -25.58 -12.75 12.20
CA SER A 69 -24.18 -12.93 12.61
C SER A 69 -23.20 -12.38 11.58
N ALA A 70 -23.50 -12.52 10.28
CA ALA A 70 -22.69 -11.97 9.19
C ALA A 70 -22.70 -10.44 9.20
N ILE A 71 -23.89 -9.83 9.36
CA ILE A 71 -24.06 -8.38 9.49
C ILE A 71 -23.28 -7.85 10.70
N GLU A 72 -23.41 -8.48 11.87
CA GLU A 72 -22.69 -8.08 13.08
C GLU A 72 -21.16 -8.15 12.92
N ARG A 73 -20.66 -9.17 12.20
CA ARG A 73 -19.23 -9.32 11.90
C ARG A 73 -18.72 -8.25 10.94
N GLU A 74 -19.45 -7.97 9.87
CA GLU A 74 -19.09 -6.91 8.91
C GLU A 74 -19.11 -5.53 9.56
N LEU A 75 -20.10 -5.27 10.42
CA LEU A 75 -20.18 -4.02 11.20
C LEU A 75 -19.00 -3.86 12.17
N ARG A 76 -18.58 -4.92 12.87
CA ARG A 76 -17.37 -4.89 13.73
C ARG A 76 -16.08 -4.66 12.94
N GLN A 77 -15.93 -5.29 11.78
CA GLN A 77 -14.73 -5.17 10.94
C GLN A 77 -14.57 -3.78 10.33
N ALA A 78 -15.68 -3.06 10.09
CA ALA A 78 -15.65 -1.69 9.60
C ALA A 78 -15.19 -0.66 10.65
N GLY A 79 -14.93 -1.07 11.91
CA GLY A 79 -14.55 -0.14 12.99
C GLY A 79 -15.66 0.83 13.38
N ILE A 80 -16.85 0.68 12.78
CA ILE A 80 -18.03 1.43 13.14
C ILE A 80 -18.60 0.71 14.35
N ALA A 81 -18.37 1.27 15.54
CA ALA A 81 -19.28 1.05 16.66
C ALA A 81 -20.64 1.64 16.24
N TYR A 82 -21.32 0.93 15.34
CA TYR A 82 -22.66 1.24 14.89
C TYR A 82 -23.52 0.95 16.10
N ASP A 83 -23.93 2.02 16.77
CA ASP A 83 -24.63 2.02 18.05
C ASP A 83 -26.02 1.38 17.85
N LEU A 84 -26.04 0.04 17.76
CA LEU A 84 -27.25 -0.77 17.64
C LEU A 84 -28.16 -0.45 18.83
N SER A 85 -27.58 -0.22 20.01
CA SER A 85 -28.26 0.31 21.19
C SER A 85 -28.95 1.64 20.92
N TYR A 86 -28.28 2.61 20.28
CA TYR A 86 -28.92 3.89 19.92
C TYR A 86 -30.01 3.73 18.88
N ARG A 87 -29.83 2.90 17.84
CA ARG A 87 -30.90 2.65 16.85
C ARG A 87 -32.09 1.93 17.46
N GLN A 88 -31.84 0.94 18.31
CA GLN A 88 -32.87 0.20 19.02
C GLN A 88 -33.60 1.09 20.03
N ALA A 89 -32.89 1.97 20.72
CA ALA A 89 -33.46 2.98 21.61
C ALA A 89 -34.26 4.06 20.84
N ALA A 90 -33.77 4.49 19.67
CA ALA A 90 -34.49 5.42 18.81
C ALA A 90 -35.78 4.79 18.27
N LEU A 91 -35.71 3.54 17.81
CA LEU A 91 -36.87 2.79 17.32
C LEU A 91 -37.87 2.48 18.44
N SER A 92 -37.41 2.10 19.63
CA SER A 92 -38.29 1.90 20.79
C SER A 92 -38.98 3.20 21.20
N TRP A 93 -38.25 4.32 21.19
CA TRP A 93 -38.83 5.63 21.46
C TRP A 93 -39.85 6.04 20.39
N GLU A 94 -39.59 5.78 19.10
CA GLU A 94 -40.56 6.03 18.03
C GLU A 94 -41.83 5.17 18.18
N ILE A 95 -41.69 3.89 18.54
CA ILE A 95 -42.83 3.00 18.81
C ILE A 95 -43.64 3.47 20.01
N GLU A 96 -42.98 3.80 21.12
CA GLU A 96 -43.64 4.32 22.33
C GLU A 96 -44.37 5.63 22.03
N ARG A 97 -43.71 6.55 21.31
CA ARG A 97 -44.32 7.82 20.91
C ARG A 97 -45.54 7.61 20.01
N GLN A 98 -45.46 6.71 19.02
CA GLN A 98 -46.59 6.40 18.15
C GLN A 98 -47.75 5.78 18.96
N GLY A 99 -47.44 4.88 19.90
CA GLY A 99 -48.43 4.30 20.81
C GLY A 99 -49.14 5.35 21.66
N LEU A 100 -48.41 6.37 22.14
CA LEU A 100 -49.00 7.50 22.87
C LEU A 100 -49.89 8.37 21.98
N LEU A 101 -49.48 8.68 20.73
CA LEU A 101 -50.30 9.42 19.79
C LEU A 101 -51.59 8.67 19.43
N ASP A 102 -51.50 7.36 19.17
CA ASP A 102 -52.67 6.52 18.88
C ASP A 102 -53.61 6.41 20.08
N ALA A 103 -53.08 6.34 21.31
CA ALA A 103 -53.88 6.35 22.53
C ALA A 103 -54.61 7.68 22.72
N LEU A 104 -53.91 8.79 22.46
CA LEU A 104 -54.46 10.13 22.51
C LEU A 104 -55.60 10.31 21.49
N ASP A 105 -55.43 9.83 20.25
CA ASP A 105 -56.47 9.85 19.22
C ASP A 105 -57.72 9.04 19.63
N ARG A 106 -57.53 7.90 20.30
CA ARG A 106 -58.66 7.12 20.85
C ARG A 106 -59.38 7.86 21.96
N GLU A 107 -58.65 8.53 22.85
CA GLU A 107 -59.26 9.37 23.89
C GLU A 107 -60.07 10.51 23.26
N PHE A 108 -59.58 11.16 22.21
CA PHE A 108 -60.36 12.19 21.49
C PHE A 108 -61.60 11.64 20.81
N ALA A 109 -61.50 10.48 20.16
CA ALA A 109 -62.67 9.83 19.59
C ALA A 109 -63.71 9.48 20.68
N GLY A 110 -63.23 9.09 21.87
CA GLY A 110 -64.06 8.88 23.06
C GLY A 110 -64.74 10.17 23.53
N MET A 111 -63.98 11.26 23.69
CA MET A 111 -64.49 12.57 24.09
C MET A 111 -65.54 13.10 23.11
N LYS A 112 -65.29 13.02 21.79
CA LYS A 112 -66.26 13.45 20.77
C LYS A 112 -67.57 12.66 20.84
N ARG A 113 -67.50 11.34 21.10
CA ARG A 113 -68.71 10.53 21.29
C ARG A 113 -69.44 10.91 22.56
N ALA A 114 -68.72 11.09 23.67
CA ALA A 114 -69.31 11.52 24.93
C ALA A 114 -70.01 12.88 24.77
N GLN A 115 -69.38 13.83 24.08
CA GLN A 115 -69.95 15.13 23.76
C GLN A 115 -71.22 15.03 22.91
N ALA A 116 -71.23 14.19 21.86
CA ALA A 116 -72.45 13.99 21.07
C ALA A 116 -73.61 13.45 21.93
N PHE A 117 -73.34 12.55 22.88
CA PHE A 117 -74.36 12.07 23.81
C PHE A 117 -74.84 13.15 24.79
N THR A 118 -73.95 14.03 25.27
CA THR A 118 -74.35 15.14 26.16
C THR A 118 -75.16 16.18 25.39
N GLU A 119 -74.79 16.51 24.15
CA GLU A 119 -75.56 17.40 23.27
C GLU A 119 -76.98 16.86 23.00
N GLU A 120 -77.11 15.57 22.70
CA GLU A 120 -78.42 14.93 22.55
C GLU A 120 -79.24 14.99 23.85
N ALA A 121 -78.60 14.76 25.00
CA ALA A 121 -79.26 14.82 26.31
C ALA A 121 -79.76 16.23 26.63
N LEU A 122 -78.93 17.27 26.39
CA LEU A 122 -79.34 18.67 26.57
C LEU A 122 -80.45 19.06 25.60
N SER A 123 -80.38 18.62 24.34
CA SER A 123 -81.45 18.88 23.36
C SER A 123 -82.79 18.28 23.80
N ARG A 124 -82.78 17.10 24.40
CA ARG A 124 -83.99 16.49 24.98
C ARG A 124 -84.48 17.26 26.20
N MET A 125 -83.57 17.72 27.06
CA MET A 125 -83.90 18.50 28.25
C MET A 125 -84.52 19.85 27.88
N ASP A 126 -84.01 20.53 26.85
CA ASP A 126 -84.59 21.79 26.35
C ASP A 126 -86.04 21.61 25.89
N ILE A 127 -86.30 20.56 25.11
CA ILE A 127 -87.66 20.21 24.67
C ILE A 127 -88.56 19.91 25.87
N GLU A 128 -88.08 19.16 26.86
CA GLU A 128 -88.85 18.81 28.04
C GLU A 128 -89.18 20.02 28.91
N ILE A 129 -88.21 20.91 29.15
CA ILE A 129 -88.42 22.18 29.86
C ILE A 129 -89.46 23.03 29.10
N GLY A 130 -89.33 23.14 27.77
CA GLY A 130 -90.30 23.87 26.94
C GLY A 130 -91.72 23.32 27.03
N LEU A 131 -91.87 21.99 27.03
CA LEU A 131 -93.17 21.33 27.22
C LEU A 131 -93.74 21.59 28.63
N ARG A 132 -92.92 21.47 29.67
CA ARG A 132 -93.34 21.75 31.06
C ARG A 132 -93.74 23.21 31.24
N ALA A 133 -93.00 24.16 30.65
CA ALA A 133 -93.33 25.58 30.67
C ALA A 133 -94.69 25.86 30.02
N LEU A 134 -94.96 25.25 28.86
CA LEU A 134 -96.25 25.39 28.18
C LEU A 134 -97.41 24.82 29.03
N VAL A 135 -97.19 23.70 29.72
CA VAL A 135 -98.18 23.11 30.64
C VAL A 135 -98.43 24.04 31.84
N VAL A 136 -97.38 24.60 32.43
CA VAL A 136 -97.50 25.55 33.55
C VAL A 136 -98.24 26.80 33.13
N GLU A 137 -97.94 27.35 31.95
CA GLU A 137 -98.62 28.54 31.41
C GLU A 137 -100.11 28.26 31.09
N ALA A 138 -100.42 27.11 30.49
CA ALA A 138 -101.79 26.68 30.27
C ALA A 138 -102.56 26.50 31.60
N ALA A 139 -101.93 25.90 32.62
CA ALA A 139 -102.52 25.76 33.95
C ALA A 139 -102.72 27.13 34.63
N LYS A 140 -101.80 28.07 34.44
CA LYS A 140 -101.88 29.45 34.96
C LYS A 140 -103.08 30.18 34.37
N LEU A 141 -103.24 30.10 33.06
CA LEU A 141 -104.38 30.67 32.35
C LEU A 141 -105.70 30.06 32.85
N ALA A 142 -105.78 28.74 32.94
CA ALA A 142 -106.98 28.04 33.40
C ALA A 142 -107.34 28.42 34.85
N PHE A 143 -106.37 28.44 35.77
CA PHE A 143 -106.64 28.82 37.15
C PHE A 143 -106.99 30.30 37.30
N SER A 144 -106.36 31.20 36.53
CA SER A 144 -106.70 32.63 36.49
C SER A 144 -108.15 32.84 36.03
N GLN A 145 -108.59 32.13 34.99
CA GLN A 145 -109.99 32.16 34.55
C GLN A 145 -110.94 31.66 35.65
N THR A 146 -110.63 30.54 36.31
CA THR A 146 -111.47 30.04 37.40
C THR A 146 -111.52 31.00 38.59
N GLU A 147 -110.40 31.67 38.92
CA GLU A 147 -110.36 32.66 39.99
C GLU A 147 -111.26 33.86 39.65
N GLU A 148 -111.20 34.37 38.43
CA GLU A 148 -112.09 35.45 37.97
C GLU A 148 -113.57 35.05 37.99
N GLU A 149 -113.89 33.83 37.55
CA GLU A 149 -115.25 33.30 37.63
C GLU A 149 -115.75 33.23 39.07
N TYR A 150 -114.93 32.71 40.00
CA TYR A 150 -115.30 32.65 41.41
C TYR A 150 -115.44 34.05 42.01
N LYS A 151 -114.56 35.01 41.69
CA LYS A 151 -114.70 36.42 42.10
C LYS A 151 -116.04 37.01 41.64
N ARG A 152 -116.43 36.77 40.39
CA ARG A 152 -117.75 37.21 39.87
C ARG A 152 -118.91 36.55 40.63
N ARG A 153 -118.79 35.25 40.95
CA ARG A 153 -119.82 34.53 41.72
C ARG A 153 -119.93 35.00 43.17
N VAL A 154 -118.83 35.36 43.83
CA VAL A 154 -118.86 35.98 45.17
C VAL A 154 -119.68 37.27 45.13
N LEU A 155 -119.39 38.16 44.18
CA LEU A 155 -120.10 39.44 44.04
C LEU A 155 -121.62 39.27 43.84
N VAL A 156 -122.03 38.28 43.05
CA VAL A 156 -123.46 37.98 42.84
C VAL A 156 -124.06 37.31 44.08
N SER A 157 -123.36 36.37 44.70
CA SER A 157 -123.83 35.63 45.87
C SER A 157 -123.97 36.50 47.11
N ASP A 158 -123.12 37.53 47.29
CA ASP A 158 -123.22 38.49 48.40
C ASP A 158 -124.55 39.29 48.36
N SER A 159 -125.21 39.35 47.19
CA SER A 159 -126.56 39.95 47.05
C SER A 159 -127.70 38.99 47.43
N THR A 160 -127.40 37.70 47.68
CA THR A 160 -128.37 36.64 48.02
C THR A 160 -128.08 36.06 49.41
N VAL A 161 -129.08 35.96 50.28
CA VAL A 161 -128.92 35.72 51.74
C VAL A 161 -128.45 34.29 52.12
N ASN A 162 -128.02 33.44 51.17
CA ASN A 162 -127.67 32.05 51.45
C ASN A 162 -126.20 31.90 51.92
N THR A 163 -126.00 31.80 53.24
CA THR A 163 -124.69 31.81 53.91
C THR A 163 -123.80 30.60 53.59
N ALA A 164 -124.41 29.43 53.30
CA ALA A 164 -123.65 28.22 52.97
C ALA A 164 -123.02 28.28 51.57
N GLU A 165 -123.73 28.87 50.60
CA GLU A 165 -123.24 29.03 49.23
C GLU A 165 -122.10 30.05 49.14
N THR A 166 -122.21 31.15 49.88
CA THR A 166 -121.12 32.14 50.01
C THR A 166 -119.86 31.51 50.60
N SER A 167 -119.98 30.69 51.65
CA SER A 167 -118.83 29.99 52.26
C SER A 167 -118.15 29.03 51.27
N LEU A 168 -118.92 28.23 50.53
CA LEU A 168 -118.38 27.29 49.54
C LEU A 168 -117.66 28.00 48.39
N ILE A 169 -118.21 29.12 47.91
CA ILE A 169 -117.59 29.91 46.83
C ILE A 169 -116.26 30.52 47.33
N ASN A 170 -116.21 31.02 48.57
CA ASN A 170 -115.00 31.57 49.16
C ASN A 170 -113.90 30.50 49.34
N GLU A 171 -114.24 29.29 49.78
CA GLU A 171 -113.27 28.18 49.84
C GLU A 171 -112.72 27.79 48.46
N LYS A 172 -113.59 27.78 47.43
CA LYS A 172 -113.18 27.52 46.05
C LYS A 172 -112.26 28.62 45.51
N LEU A 173 -112.55 29.89 45.81
CA LEU A 173 -111.71 31.03 45.47
C LEU A 173 -110.34 30.91 46.16
N PHE A 174 -110.31 30.61 47.47
CA PHE A 174 -109.07 30.41 48.21
C PHE A 174 -108.23 29.25 47.64
N THR A 175 -108.88 28.16 47.25
CA THR A 175 -108.21 27.02 46.61
C THR A 175 -107.62 27.42 45.25
N ALA A 176 -108.33 28.20 44.44
CA ALA A 176 -107.82 28.71 43.17
C ALA A 176 -106.59 29.63 43.37
N GLN A 177 -106.64 30.52 44.37
CA GLN A 177 -105.51 31.38 44.75
C GLN A 177 -104.29 30.57 45.21
N LYS A 178 -104.49 29.51 46.01
CA LYS A 178 -103.41 28.61 46.41
C LYS A 178 -102.78 27.86 45.24
N ARG A 179 -103.58 27.44 44.26
CA ARG A 179 -103.09 26.81 43.02
C ARG A 179 -102.29 27.79 42.16
N LEU A 180 -102.73 29.05 42.03
CA LEU A 180 -101.97 30.12 41.36
C LEU A 180 -100.64 30.43 42.06
N ALA A 181 -100.61 30.46 43.39
CA ALA A 181 -99.37 30.63 44.15
C ALA A 181 -98.39 29.47 43.94
N LEU A 182 -98.88 28.23 43.84
CA LEU A 182 -98.06 27.06 43.50
C LEU A 182 -97.44 27.16 42.11
N ILE A 183 -98.16 27.72 41.13
CA ILE A 183 -97.65 27.95 39.78
C ILE A 183 -96.45 28.89 39.80
N THR A 184 -96.44 29.93 40.63
CA THR A 184 -95.28 30.85 40.72
C THR A 184 -94.01 30.10 41.12
N TYR A 185 -94.09 29.16 42.07
CA TYR A 185 -92.94 28.33 42.43
C TYR A 185 -92.51 27.38 41.30
N LEU A 186 -93.46 26.87 40.50
CA LEU A 186 -93.13 26.06 39.33
C LEU A 186 -92.45 26.88 38.23
N GLU A 187 -92.84 28.14 38.03
CA GLU A 187 -92.15 29.08 37.13
C GLU A 187 -90.71 29.34 37.59
N GLU A 188 -90.49 29.57 38.90
CA GLU A 188 -89.14 29.76 39.46
C GLU A 188 -88.25 28.51 39.28
N ILE A 189 -88.81 27.31 39.44
CA ILE A 189 -88.08 26.04 39.20
C ILE A 189 -87.71 25.92 37.72
N LEU A 190 -88.63 26.19 36.80
CA LEU A 190 -88.37 26.14 35.37
C LEU A 190 -87.30 27.15 34.94
N GLU A 191 -87.33 28.37 35.49
CA GLU A 191 -86.28 29.37 35.24
C GLU A 191 -84.91 28.92 35.76
N ALA A 192 -84.86 28.20 36.88
CA ALA A 192 -83.62 27.64 37.41
C ALA A 192 -83.11 26.49 36.51
N GLU A 193 -83.99 25.57 36.08
CA GLU A 193 -83.66 24.50 35.14
C GLU A 193 -83.13 25.08 33.81
N GLN A 194 -83.76 26.13 33.28
CA GLN A 194 -83.33 26.78 32.04
C GLN A 194 -81.98 27.50 32.20
N ARG A 195 -81.70 28.09 33.36
CA ARG A 195 -80.36 28.66 33.66
C ARG A 195 -79.28 27.59 33.67
N VAL A 196 -79.55 26.42 34.24
CA VAL A 196 -78.61 25.29 34.23
C VAL A 196 -78.39 24.81 32.80
N LEU A 197 -79.45 24.67 32.00
CA LEU A 197 -79.36 24.29 30.59
C LEU A 197 -78.47 25.26 29.78
N ILE A 198 -78.65 26.58 29.97
CA ILE A 198 -77.82 27.60 29.30
C ILE A 198 -76.36 27.49 29.73
N ALA A 199 -76.08 27.24 31.02
CA ALA A 199 -74.72 27.08 31.50
C ALA A 199 -74.05 25.82 30.93
N GLU A 200 -74.76 24.69 30.87
CA GLU A 200 -74.24 23.43 30.32
C GLU A 200 -74.02 23.51 28.81
N THR A 201 -74.94 24.14 28.07
CA THR A 201 -74.75 24.38 26.62
C THR A 201 -73.53 25.28 26.34
N ALA A 202 -73.30 26.31 27.17
CA ALA A 202 -72.08 27.11 27.07
C ALA A 202 -70.82 26.32 27.40
N ASN A 203 -70.89 25.37 28.34
CA ASN A 203 -69.76 24.51 28.69
C ASN A 203 -69.39 23.54 27.56
N ILE A 204 -70.37 22.98 26.84
CA ILE A 204 -70.12 22.15 25.65
C ILE A 204 -69.33 22.91 24.58
N VAL A 205 -69.64 24.18 24.36
CA VAL A 205 -68.88 25.01 23.40
C VAL A 205 -67.41 25.12 23.81
N LEU A 206 -67.13 25.35 25.09
CA LEU A 206 -65.76 25.40 25.61
C LEU A 206 -65.03 24.05 25.49
N GLU A 207 -65.73 22.94 25.74
CA GLU A 207 -65.16 21.60 25.52
C GLU A 207 -64.85 21.33 24.04
N THR A 208 -65.71 21.80 23.14
CA THR A 208 -65.50 21.70 21.69
C THR A 208 -64.24 22.44 21.27
N ASP A 209 -64.11 23.71 21.69
CA ASP A 209 -62.92 24.53 21.42
C ASP A 209 -61.64 23.87 21.95
N LEU A 210 -61.71 23.25 23.13
CA LEU A 210 -60.59 22.54 23.73
C LEU A 210 -60.20 21.28 22.94
N VAL A 211 -61.18 20.51 22.46
CA VAL A 211 -60.94 19.33 21.61
C VAL A 211 -60.33 19.76 20.27
N GLU A 212 -60.81 20.84 19.66
CA GLU A 212 -60.25 21.38 18.41
C GLU A 212 -58.82 21.89 18.59
N ALA A 213 -58.57 22.73 19.60
CA ALA A 213 -57.24 23.27 19.88
C ALA A 213 -56.21 22.17 20.16
N LYS A 214 -56.60 21.11 20.88
CA LYS A 214 -55.74 19.94 21.08
C LYS A 214 -55.53 19.17 19.78
N GLY A 215 -56.56 19.01 18.94
CA GLY A 215 -56.44 18.41 17.62
C GLY A 215 -55.43 19.13 16.72
N GLU A 216 -55.43 20.47 16.72
CA GLU A 216 -54.43 21.26 16.00
C GLU A 216 -53.01 21.03 16.54
N LEU A 217 -52.86 20.89 17.86
CA LEU A 217 -51.56 20.66 18.49
C LEU A 217 -50.97 19.31 18.07
N ILE A 218 -51.80 18.26 18.02
CA ILE A 218 -51.41 16.94 17.49
C ILE A 218 -51.01 17.05 16.03
N ALA A 219 -51.79 17.74 15.19
CA ALA A 219 -51.46 17.93 13.78
C ALA A 219 -50.12 18.67 13.59
N LYS A 220 -49.85 19.70 14.40
CA LYS A 220 -48.57 20.42 14.42
C LYS A 220 -47.42 19.54 14.91
N GLU A 221 -47.64 18.65 15.87
CA GLU A 221 -46.60 17.69 16.29
C GLU A 221 -46.36 16.61 15.24
N ALA A 222 -47.41 16.11 14.60
CA ALA A 222 -47.33 15.13 13.52
C ALA A 222 -46.50 15.66 12.33
N THR A 223 -46.64 16.94 11.98
CA THR A 223 -45.84 17.56 10.90
C THR A 223 -44.36 17.77 11.26
N LYS A 224 -44.00 17.80 12.55
CA LYS A 224 -42.58 17.82 12.97
C LYS A 224 -41.90 16.47 12.79
N ILE A 225 -42.67 15.37 12.74
CA ILE A 225 -42.12 14.01 12.66
C ILE A 225 -41.29 13.80 11.38
N PRO A 226 -41.81 14.06 10.16
CA PRO A 226 -41.02 13.91 8.94
C PRO A 226 -39.77 14.80 8.94
N ALA A 227 -39.88 16.02 9.43
CA ALA A 227 -38.75 16.96 9.50
C ALA A 227 -37.64 16.46 10.43
N MET A 228 -38.00 15.88 11.58
CA MET A 228 -37.00 15.28 12.50
C MET A 228 -36.35 14.02 11.91
N ILE A 229 -37.12 13.18 11.21
CA ILE A 229 -36.59 12.01 10.49
C ILE A 229 -35.61 12.44 9.40
N GLU A 230 -35.96 13.46 8.61
CA GLU A 230 -35.11 14.00 7.57
C GLU A 230 -33.82 14.60 8.15
N LEU A 231 -33.92 15.36 9.25
CA LEU A 231 -32.75 15.90 9.95
C LEU A 231 -31.83 14.79 10.49
N ALA A 232 -32.41 13.71 11.04
CA ALA A 232 -31.65 12.55 11.50
C ALA A 232 -30.96 11.80 10.34
N ALA A 233 -31.64 11.67 9.20
CA ALA A 233 -31.08 11.12 7.97
C ALA A 233 -29.92 11.99 7.44
N GLN A 234 -30.07 13.31 7.44
CA GLN A 234 -28.99 14.23 7.05
C GLN A 234 -27.78 14.14 7.99
N LYS A 235 -28.00 14.07 9.31
CA LYS A 235 -26.91 13.88 10.29
C LYS A 235 -26.16 12.57 10.09
N THR A 236 -26.85 11.48 9.79
CA THR A 236 -26.20 10.18 9.52
C THR A 236 -25.42 10.20 8.21
N LEU A 237 -25.93 10.88 7.18
CA LEU A 237 -25.21 11.11 5.92
C LEU A 237 -23.94 11.94 6.13
N LEU A 238 -24.03 13.02 6.93
CA LEU A 238 -22.88 13.86 7.30
C LEU A 238 -21.85 13.08 8.12
N ALA A 239 -22.29 12.29 9.11
CA ALA A 239 -21.38 11.46 9.90
C ALA A 239 -20.61 10.46 9.00
N ARG A 240 -21.31 9.86 8.03
CA ARG A 240 -20.68 8.95 7.05
C ARG A 240 -19.67 9.68 6.17
N SER A 241 -20.00 10.88 5.66
CA SER A 241 -19.07 11.64 4.83
C SER A 241 -17.82 12.09 5.59
N ILE A 242 -17.93 12.39 6.89
CA ILE A 242 -16.78 12.67 7.76
C ILE A 242 -15.90 11.43 7.91
N ILE A 243 -16.48 10.26 8.14
CA ILE A 243 -15.73 8.99 8.24
C ILE A 243 -15.00 8.70 6.92
N ASP A 244 -15.69 8.81 5.78
CA ASP A 244 -15.09 8.58 4.46
C ASP A 244 -13.94 9.56 4.19
N ARG A 245 -14.09 10.83 4.60
CA ARG A 245 -13.04 11.85 4.49
C ARG A 245 -11.83 11.51 5.37
N ILE A 246 -12.04 11.08 6.61
CA ILE A 246 -10.96 10.67 7.52
C ILE A 246 -10.17 9.49 6.91
N GLU A 247 -10.87 8.50 6.35
CA GLU A 247 -10.21 7.35 5.72
C GLU A 247 -9.43 7.79 4.46
N HIS A 248 -9.97 8.71 3.67
CA HIS A 248 -9.25 9.27 2.52
C HIS A 248 -8.00 10.05 2.95
N GLU A 249 -8.08 10.90 3.98
CA GLU A 249 -6.94 11.64 4.54
C GLU A 249 -5.87 10.67 5.09
N ARG A 250 -6.28 9.58 5.74
CA ARG A 250 -5.38 8.51 6.18
C ARG A 250 -4.65 7.84 5.01
N GLN A 251 -5.34 7.53 3.91
CA GLN A 251 -4.70 6.96 2.72
C GLN A 251 -3.68 7.90 2.10
N ILE A 252 -3.99 9.21 2.04
CA ILE A 252 -3.05 10.23 1.56
C ILE A 252 -1.80 10.27 2.44
N LEU A 253 -1.96 10.24 3.77
CA LEU A 253 -0.84 10.21 4.71
C LEU A 253 0.02 8.95 4.56
N LEU A 254 -0.60 7.77 4.37
CA LEU A 254 0.13 6.53 4.12
C LEU A 254 0.94 6.59 2.81
N LEU A 255 0.37 7.15 1.74
CA LEU A 255 1.08 7.37 0.48
C LEU A 255 2.24 8.35 0.62
N ALA A 256 2.05 9.45 1.36
CA ALA A 256 3.12 10.41 1.65
C ALA A 256 4.27 9.75 2.42
N LEU A 257 3.95 8.94 3.43
CA LEU A 257 4.94 8.20 4.22
C LEU A 257 5.69 7.16 3.39
N ALA A 258 4.99 6.42 2.51
CA ALA A 258 5.63 5.51 1.56
C ALA A 258 6.58 6.24 0.59
N ARG A 259 6.20 7.44 0.12
CA ARG A 259 7.07 8.26 -0.73
C ARG A 259 8.33 8.72 0.01
N VAL A 260 8.22 9.12 1.27
CA VAL A 260 9.37 9.48 2.11
C VAL A 260 10.32 8.29 2.27
N PHE A 261 9.81 7.07 2.50
CA PHE A 261 10.66 5.88 2.54
C PHE A 261 11.37 5.59 1.22
N LEU A 262 10.67 5.71 0.08
CA LEU A 262 11.30 5.54 -1.23
C LEU A 262 12.38 6.61 -1.51
N GLU A 263 12.18 7.84 -1.06
CA GLU A 263 13.19 8.90 -1.18
C GLU A 263 14.41 8.60 -0.30
N ARG A 264 14.20 8.12 0.94
CA ARG A 264 15.28 7.67 1.81
C ARG A 264 16.07 6.51 1.20
N ASP A 265 15.39 5.50 0.66
CA ASP A 265 16.07 4.35 0.02
C ASP A 265 16.90 4.80 -1.18
N LYS A 266 16.41 5.77 -1.96
CA LYS A 266 17.19 6.39 -3.04
C LYS A 266 18.42 7.14 -2.52
N THR A 267 18.31 7.88 -1.42
CA THR A 267 19.46 8.57 -0.84
C THR A 267 20.49 7.58 -0.29
N ASP A 268 20.05 6.51 0.38
CA ASP A 268 20.92 5.47 0.93
C ASP A 268 21.64 4.71 -0.19
N ALA A 269 20.93 4.39 -1.29
CA ALA A 269 21.53 3.81 -2.49
C ALA A 269 22.55 4.75 -3.14
N GLY A 270 22.24 6.05 -3.24
CA GLY A 270 23.16 7.07 -3.76
C GLY A 270 24.45 7.18 -2.93
N LEU A 271 24.32 7.16 -1.60
CA LEU A 271 25.48 7.13 -0.70
C LEU A 271 26.34 5.88 -0.88
N SER A 272 25.72 4.71 -1.06
CA SER A 272 26.43 3.46 -1.33
C SER A 272 27.23 3.49 -2.63
N ILE A 273 26.65 4.05 -3.70
CA ILE A 273 27.35 4.24 -4.99
C ILE A 273 28.54 5.19 -4.82
N MET A 274 28.36 6.32 -4.13
CA MET A 274 29.48 7.25 -3.86
C MET A 274 30.59 6.58 -3.04
N ALA A 275 30.25 5.75 -2.06
CA ALA A 275 31.24 4.97 -1.30
C ALA A 275 31.98 3.96 -2.19
N ALA A 276 31.27 3.28 -3.09
CA ALA A 276 31.90 2.37 -4.05
C ALA A 276 32.83 3.11 -5.03
N ASP A 277 32.43 4.28 -5.53
CA ASP A 277 33.25 5.10 -6.42
C ASP A 277 34.50 5.65 -5.74
N THR A 278 34.39 6.08 -4.48
CA THR A 278 35.56 6.52 -3.69
C THR A 278 36.53 5.36 -3.44
N ALA A 279 36.04 4.17 -3.11
CA ALA A 279 36.85 2.96 -3.00
C ALA A 279 37.53 2.60 -4.33
N LEU A 280 36.80 2.62 -5.44
CA LEU A 280 37.32 2.34 -6.79
C LEU A 280 38.37 3.36 -7.22
N ASN A 281 38.17 4.65 -6.93
CA ASN A 281 39.16 5.69 -7.20
C ASN A 281 40.43 5.51 -6.36
N THR A 282 40.30 5.03 -5.12
CA THR A 282 41.43 4.71 -4.24
C THR A 282 42.21 3.51 -4.79
N LEU A 283 41.53 2.46 -5.24
CA LEU A 283 42.14 1.32 -5.92
C LEU A 283 42.83 1.73 -7.24
N ARG A 284 42.24 2.64 -8.01
CA ARG A 284 42.87 3.16 -9.23
C ARG A 284 44.15 3.94 -8.94
N ARG A 285 44.15 4.76 -7.87
CA ARG A 285 45.35 5.51 -7.44
C ARG A 285 46.45 4.56 -7.01
N THR A 286 46.15 3.62 -6.11
CA THR A 286 47.12 2.61 -5.64
C THR A 286 47.68 1.77 -6.79
N LEU A 287 46.84 1.30 -7.71
CA LEU A 287 47.30 0.59 -8.91
C LEU A 287 48.22 1.47 -9.79
N ASN A 288 47.92 2.76 -9.93
CA ASN A 288 48.75 3.67 -10.69
C ASN A 288 50.10 3.91 -10.02
N ASP A 289 50.10 4.08 -8.70
CA ASP A 289 51.32 4.21 -7.89
C ASP A 289 52.18 2.95 -8.00
N GLU A 290 51.59 1.76 -7.90
CA GLU A 290 52.29 0.47 -8.10
C GLU A 290 52.85 0.34 -9.51
N LYS A 291 52.13 0.78 -10.56
CA LYS A 291 52.64 0.80 -11.94
C LYS A 291 53.85 1.73 -12.07
N VAL A 292 53.81 2.90 -11.44
CA VAL A 292 54.94 3.83 -11.41
C VAL A 292 56.13 3.18 -10.68
N SER A 293 55.91 2.58 -9.51
CA SER A 293 56.94 1.85 -8.76
C SER A 293 57.55 0.71 -9.58
N LEU A 294 56.73 -0.08 -10.29
CA LEU A 294 57.20 -1.15 -11.17
C LEU A 294 58.00 -0.61 -12.35
N SER A 295 57.59 0.51 -12.94
CA SER A 295 58.34 1.18 -14.01
C SER A 295 59.70 1.67 -13.53
N ILE A 296 59.75 2.28 -12.34
CA ILE A 296 61.01 2.69 -11.69
C ILE A 296 61.89 1.47 -11.44
N LEU A 297 61.34 0.37 -10.91
CA LEU A 297 62.08 -0.85 -10.63
C LEU A 297 62.64 -1.48 -11.93
N LYS A 298 61.84 -1.51 -13.00
CA LYS A 298 62.29 -1.97 -14.32
C LYS A 298 63.42 -1.10 -14.88
N SER A 299 63.30 0.22 -14.77
CA SER A 299 64.35 1.16 -15.19
C SER A 299 65.64 0.95 -14.39
N ASN A 300 65.55 0.82 -13.07
CA ASN A 300 66.69 0.54 -12.20
C ASN A 300 67.37 -0.79 -12.53
N ASN A 301 66.59 -1.84 -12.81
CA ASN A 301 67.12 -3.13 -13.25
C ASN A 301 67.83 -3.02 -14.60
N MET A 302 67.27 -2.27 -15.55
CA MET A 302 67.89 -2.03 -16.85
C MET A 302 69.24 -1.31 -16.70
N ILE A 303 69.30 -0.25 -15.88
CA ILE A 303 70.53 0.45 -15.55
C ILE A 303 71.55 -0.49 -14.88
N ALA A 304 71.09 -1.39 -13.99
CA ALA A 304 71.97 -2.35 -13.34
C ALA A 304 72.57 -3.36 -14.34
N ILE A 305 71.76 -3.86 -15.28
CA ILE A 305 72.21 -4.74 -16.37
C ILE A 305 73.22 -4.02 -17.26
N GLU A 306 72.92 -2.80 -17.73
CA GLU A 306 73.84 -2.00 -18.55
C GLU A 306 75.17 -1.73 -17.84
N ARG A 307 75.13 -1.41 -16.53
CA ARG A 307 76.33 -1.25 -15.72
C ARG A 307 77.15 -2.53 -15.65
N GLN A 308 76.49 -3.68 -15.51
CA GLN A 308 77.18 -4.97 -15.48
C GLN A 308 77.75 -5.35 -16.85
N GLU A 309 77.03 -5.10 -17.94
CA GLU A 309 77.56 -5.30 -19.29
C GLU A 309 78.76 -4.41 -19.57
N ASN A 310 78.71 -3.14 -19.16
CA ASN A 310 79.85 -2.23 -19.31
C ASN A 310 81.07 -2.71 -18.50
N ARG A 311 80.87 -3.18 -17.26
CA ARG A 311 81.95 -3.81 -16.48
C ARG A 311 82.54 -5.03 -17.20
N ASN A 312 81.68 -5.91 -17.74
CA ASN A 312 82.13 -7.07 -18.49
C ASN A 312 82.91 -6.66 -19.75
N LYS A 313 82.46 -5.64 -20.49
CA LYS A 313 83.20 -5.11 -21.65
C LYS A 313 84.57 -4.55 -21.25
N THR A 314 84.64 -3.77 -20.17
CA THR A 314 85.93 -3.27 -19.66
C THR A 314 86.86 -4.42 -19.28
N GLN A 315 86.33 -5.47 -18.65
CA GLN A 315 87.11 -6.66 -18.32
C GLN A 315 87.63 -7.37 -19.58
N ILE A 316 86.78 -7.59 -20.59
CA ILE A 316 87.18 -8.19 -21.87
C ILE A 316 88.25 -7.34 -22.56
N MET A 317 88.13 -6.01 -22.54
CA MET A 317 89.17 -5.12 -23.07
C MET A 317 90.49 -5.29 -22.32
N MET A 318 90.48 -5.30 -20.99
CA MET A 318 91.68 -5.55 -20.19
C MET A 318 92.31 -6.92 -20.49
N ASP A 319 91.48 -7.96 -20.61
CA ASP A 319 91.95 -9.32 -20.95
C ASP A 319 92.51 -9.37 -22.38
N THR A 320 91.94 -8.60 -23.32
CA THR A 320 92.41 -8.48 -24.70
C THR A 320 93.73 -7.71 -24.78
N GLU A 321 93.86 -6.60 -24.05
CA GLU A 321 95.11 -5.84 -23.93
C GLU A 321 96.20 -6.70 -23.29
N ALA A 322 95.88 -7.43 -22.22
CA ALA A 322 96.82 -8.38 -21.61
C ALA A 322 97.23 -9.48 -22.60
N SER A 323 96.28 -10.02 -23.37
CA SER A 323 96.57 -10.99 -24.42
C SER A 323 97.45 -10.39 -25.53
N GLN A 324 97.17 -9.18 -26.01
CA GLN A 324 97.99 -8.49 -27.01
C GLN A 324 99.41 -8.23 -26.52
N VAL A 325 99.59 -7.84 -25.25
CA VAL A 325 100.92 -7.68 -24.65
C VAL A 325 101.69 -9.01 -24.64
N ILE A 326 101.01 -10.13 -24.32
CA ILE A 326 101.62 -11.46 -24.39
C ILE A 326 102.03 -11.79 -25.84
N THR A 327 101.18 -11.52 -26.83
CA THR A 327 101.48 -11.78 -28.25
C THR A 327 102.63 -10.89 -28.75
N MET A 328 102.63 -9.61 -28.41
CA MET A 328 103.72 -8.67 -28.77
C MET A 328 105.05 -9.08 -28.15
N ASN A 329 105.05 -9.58 -26.91
CA ASN A 329 106.27 -10.11 -26.28
C ASN A 329 106.75 -11.40 -26.97
N ALA A 330 105.83 -12.26 -27.40
CA ALA A 330 106.17 -13.47 -28.16
C ALA A 330 106.72 -13.14 -29.56
N ASP A 331 106.14 -12.16 -30.25
CA ASP A 331 106.64 -11.65 -31.53
C ASP A 331 108.01 -10.99 -31.38
N GLY A 332 108.23 -10.22 -30.30
CA GLY A 332 109.55 -9.67 -29.97
C GLY A 332 110.60 -10.77 -29.80
N ALA A 333 110.28 -11.85 -29.07
CA ALA A 333 111.17 -13.00 -28.91
C ALA A 333 111.45 -13.72 -30.24
N ALA A 334 110.46 -13.83 -31.13
CA ALA A 334 110.64 -14.43 -32.45
C ALA A 334 111.54 -13.56 -33.36
N VAL A 335 111.38 -12.24 -33.31
CA VAL A 335 112.24 -11.29 -34.04
C VAL A 335 113.69 -11.37 -33.56
N ASP A 336 113.92 -11.42 -32.23
CA ASP A 336 115.25 -11.61 -31.66
C ASP A 336 115.88 -12.94 -32.09
N GLN A 337 115.08 -14.00 -32.21
CA GLN A 337 115.52 -15.30 -32.70
C GLN A 337 115.92 -15.27 -34.18
N VAL A 338 115.16 -14.57 -35.03
CA VAL A 338 115.50 -14.37 -36.46
C VAL A 338 116.77 -13.53 -36.61
N LEU A 339 116.94 -12.47 -35.80
CA LEU A 339 118.17 -11.67 -35.79
C LEU A 339 119.40 -12.50 -35.39
N SER A 340 119.27 -13.35 -34.37
CA SER A 340 120.29 -14.32 -33.96
C SER A 340 120.70 -15.27 -35.10
N ILE A 341 119.71 -15.82 -35.83
CA ILE A 341 119.94 -16.69 -36.99
C ILE A 341 120.65 -15.94 -38.11
N ASN A 342 120.20 -14.72 -38.45
CA ASN A 342 120.83 -13.90 -39.49
C ASN A 342 122.28 -13.53 -39.15
N VAL A 343 122.61 -13.29 -37.87
CA VAL A 343 123.99 -13.06 -37.44
C VAL A 343 124.84 -14.33 -37.61
N GLN A 344 124.29 -15.51 -37.32
CA GLN A 344 124.97 -16.78 -37.59
C GLN A 344 125.18 -17.04 -39.09
N GLU A 345 124.17 -16.82 -39.93
CA GLU A 345 124.29 -16.98 -41.39
C GLU A 345 125.34 -16.03 -41.99
N ASN A 346 125.37 -14.77 -41.58
CA ASN A 346 126.40 -13.82 -42.03
C ASN A 346 127.82 -14.24 -41.60
N ASN A 347 127.99 -14.80 -40.40
CA ASN A 347 129.28 -15.33 -39.96
C ASN A 347 129.72 -16.54 -40.81
N ILE A 348 128.80 -17.43 -41.17
CA ILE A 348 129.08 -18.57 -42.05
C ILE A 348 129.43 -18.10 -43.47
N ALA A 349 128.72 -17.09 -44.00
CA ALA A 349 129.01 -16.50 -45.30
C ALA A 349 130.42 -15.88 -45.36
N HIS A 350 130.82 -15.09 -44.37
CA HIS A 350 132.16 -14.50 -44.30
C HIS A 350 133.27 -15.54 -44.11
N GLN A 351 132.99 -16.65 -43.42
CA GLN A 351 133.94 -17.75 -43.27
C GLN A 351 134.14 -18.47 -44.62
N SER A 352 133.08 -18.67 -45.39
CA SER A 352 133.13 -19.26 -46.73
C SER A 352 133.85 -18.35 -47.74
N GLU A 353 133.65 -17.03 -47.68
CA GLU A 353 134.40 -16.06 -48.48
C GLU A 353 135.91 -16.08 -48.17
N ARG A 354 136.29 -16.21 -46.90
CA ARG A 354 137.70 -16.33 -46.50
C ARG A 354 138.34 -17.60 -47.05
N GLU A 355 137.63 -18.73 -46.99
CA GLU A 355 138.13 -20.00 -47.55
C GLU A 355 138.23 -19.98 -49.08
N SER A 356 137.27 -19.36 -49.77
CA SER A 356 137.30 -19.15 -51.22
C SER A 356 138.48 -18.26 -51.65
N SER A 357 138.70 -17.16 -50.93
CA SER A 357 139.80 -16.23 -51.19
C SER A 357 141.17 -16.88 -50.94
N ALA A 358 141.29 -17.72 -49.90
CA ALA A 358 142.50 -18.50 -49.65
C ALA A 358 142.81 -19.53 -50.76
N ARG A 359 141.77 -20.17 -51.33
CA ARG A 359 141.94 -21.07 -52.49
C ARG A 359 142.37 -20.32 -53.74
N MET A 360 141.75 -19.17 -54.06
CA MET A 360 142.16 -18.34 -55.20
C MET A 360 143.60 -17.84 -55.07
N MET A 361 144.05 -17.44 -53.88
CA MET A 361 145.45 -17.04 -53.67
C MET A 361 146.43 -18.20 -53.86
N ALA A 362 146.07 -19.42 -53.46
CA ALA A 362 146.90 -20.61 -53.69
C ALA A 362 146.97 -20.99 -55.18
N GLU A 363 145.87 -20.85 -55.92
CA GLU A 363 145.78 -21.06 -57.38
C GLU A 363 146.62 -20.04 -58.15
N ASN A 364 146.52 -18.74 -57.78
CA ASN A 364 147.32 -17.66 -58.37
C ASN A 364 148.82 -17.84 -58.14
N LYS A 365 149.22 -18.32 -56.95
CA LYS A 365 150.63 -18.62 -56.65
C LYS A 365 151.17 -19.75 -57.52
N LYS A 366 150.34 -20.75 -57.83
CA LYS A 366 150.68 -21.84 -58.77
C LYS A 366 150.86 -21.30 -60.19
N SER A 367 149.96 -20.44 -60.66
CA SER A 367 150.03 -19.81 -61.99
C SER A 367 151.30 -18.97 -62.19
N ILE A 368 151.67 -18.15 -61.20
CA ILE A 368 152.88 -17.31 -61.26
C ILE A 368 154.16 -18.17 -61.30
N THR A 369 154.16 -19.32 -60.61
CA THR A 369 155.31 -20.24 -60.61
C THR A 369 155.52 -20.91 -61.97
N TYR A 370 154.43 -21.25 -62.68
CA TYR A 370 154.52 -21.78 -64.05
C TYR A 370 154.95 -20.72 -65.08
N GLN A 371 154.46 -19.48 -64.95
CA GLN A 371 154.86 -18.39 -65.84
C GLN A 371 156.34 -17.99 -65.69
N MET A 372 156.90 -18.04 -64.46
CA MET A 372 158.35 -17.83 -64.25
C MET A 372 159.21 -18.96 -64.81
N ALA A 373 158.72 -20.21 -64.83
CA ALA A 373 159.45 -21.33 -65.41
C ALA A 373 159.55 -21.22 -66.94
N ASP A 374 158.48 -20.76 -67.61
CA ASP A 374 158.49 -20.54 -69.06
C ASP A 374 159.37 -19.36 -69.49
N THR A 375 159.39 -18.27 -68.70
CA THR A 375 160.27 -17.11 -69.01
C THR A 375 161.76 -17.42 -68.81
N ILE A 376 162.13 -18.28 -67.86
CA ILE A 376 163.52 -18.73 -67.70
C ILE A 376 163.96 -19.57 -68.91
N ARG A 377 163.06 -20.42 -69.43
CA ARG A 377 163.32 -21.28 -70.59
C ARG A 377 163.52 -20.48 -71.89
N GLU A 378 162.69 -19.45 -72.12
CA GLU A 378 162.84 -18.54 -73.26
C GLU A 378 164.16 -17.74 -73.21
N ILE A 379 164.62 -17.36 -72.03
CA ILE A 379 165.89 -16.63 -71.85
C ILE A 379 167.09 -17.55 -72.16
N GLU A 380 167.07 -18.80 -71.72
CA GLU A 380 168.11 -19.80 -72.03
C GLU A 380 168.19 -20.12 -73.54
N ASP A 381 167.04 -20.35 -74.18
CA ASP A 381 166.98 -20.61 -75.63
C ASP A 381 167.48 -19.41 -76.45
N SER A 382 167.16 -18.18 -76.02
CA SER A 382 167.64 -16.96 -76.69
C SER A 382 169.15 -16.74 -76.55
N ALA A 383 169.74 -17.13 -75.42
CA ALA A 383 171.18 -17.03 -75.18
C ALA A 383 171.95 -18.05 -76.03
N GLU A 384 171.39 -19.24 -76.24
CA GLU A 384 171.96 -20.28 -77.10
C GLU A 384 171.93 -19.88 -78.59
N ILE A 385 170.82 -19.26 -79.04
CA ILE A 385 170.70 -18.71 -80.40
C ILE A 385 171.70 -17.57 -80.63
N SER A 386 171.89 -16.68 -79.65
CA SER A 386 172.81 -15.55 -79.74
C SER A 386 174.30 -16.00 -79.74
N ALA A 387 174.62 -17.10 -79.05
CA ALA A 387 175.94 -17.72 -79.09
C ALA A 387 176.25 -18.37 -80.46
N ASN A 388 175.28 -19.09 -81.04
CA ASN A 388 175.44 -19.71 -82.36
C ASN A 388 175.56 -18.70 -83.50
N GLN A 389 174.86 -17.56 -83.41
CA GLN A 389 175.02 -16.48 -84.39
C GLN A 389 176.40 -15.80 -84.31
N LYS A 390 176.97 -15.64 -83.10
CA LYS A 390 178.35 -15.12 -82.95
C LYS A 390 179.42 -16.08 -83.48
N ILE A 391 179.21 -17.40 -83.41
CA ILE A 391 180.09 -18.40 -84.02
C ILE A 391 179.99 -18.37 -85.55
N THR A 392 178.77 -18.21 -86.09
CA THR A 392 178.56 -18.11 -87.55
C THR A 392 179.15 -16.81 -88.12
N ALA A 393 179.11 -15.72 -87.36
CA ALA A 393 179.79 -14.46 -87.66
C ALA A 393 181.34 -14.58 -87.69
N GLN A 394 181.93 -15.69 -87.25
CA GLN A 394 183.37 -15.91 -87.29
C GLN A 394 183.83 -16.90 -88.37
N LEU A 395 182.92 -17.62 -89.05
CA LEU A 395 183.28 -18.69 -90.00
C LEU A 395 183.05 -18.37 -91.49
N THR A 396 182.35 -17.30 -91.85
CA THR A 396 182.14 -16.91 -93.27
C THR A 396 183.29 -16.08 -93.88
N HIS A 397 184.44 -16.02 -93.21
CA HIS A 397 185.70 -15.52 -93.79
C HIS A 397 186.56 -16.66 -94.42
N LEU A 398 186.11 -17.92 -94.41
CA LEU A 398 186.94 -19.10 -94.73
C LEU A 398 186.47 -19.99 -95.91
N PHE A 399 185.49 -19.58 -96.72
CA PHE A 399 185.15 -20.24 -98.00
C PHE A 399 185.01 -19.15 -99.09
N LEU A 400 186.08 -18.52 -99.60
CA LEU A 400 186.88 -18.88 -100.80
C LEU A 400 186.02 -19.29 -102.01
N ALA A 401 185.90 -18.46 -103.04
CA ALA A 401 186.86 -18.21 -104.14
C ALA A 401 186.77 -19.25 -105.26
N GLU A 402 185.92 -18.93 -106.25
CA GLU A 402 186.18 -18.97 -107.70
C GLU A 402 185.28 -17.93 -108.39
#